data_AF-A0A183P5L0-F1
#
_entry.id   AF-A0A183P5L0-F1
#
_cell.length_a   1.000
_cell.length_b   1.000
_cell.length_c   1.000
_cell.angle_alpha   90.00
_cell.angle_beta   90.00
_cell.angle_gamma   90.00
#
_symmetry.space_group_name_H-M   'P 1'
#
loop_
_entity.id
_entity.type
_entity.pdbx_description
1 polymer ?
#
loop_
_entity_poly.entity_id
_entity_poly.type
_entity_poly.pdbx_seq_one_letter_code
_entity_poly.pdbx_strand_id
1 'polypeptide(L)'
;MVVEGSRQETLDPGFVLLGTRQQDVPVILRAHLADNCQIQRNVHTLTQERDQINKLYNDSRSEIHRLHQDLYAMHETGDRNTQTTQTVLRRVESERDRALVDLSRVTAERDSLITKYKNCTENAHADKLRLTNQLDHLENSLNQVAEERDEVIRRVSMHRLRIDELQQRQQQLEDSLAERQELLKKVNEESAQLKQEAELQNNRLEERELQISQMNERTRVMEMDCRRLHERVDEYDMKLRKERDECSLLRNQLQNMEEEKVKLQCDFDNLTCERDDLVKHQRQIEKRAQINLSERDRLSRQVNDLNDLKESLEKQLRQLEKDYSDQTTKYQLEREANEKLQQRIDTAIHNKNSIDRRANWLEQQTEELRSHIDQLQQQLSTQKDENKWMSETNEKLTADNESLRVCDYTLCLLSATVELANKDKVHLESCIEEMSSAHRQSLREREDLVQRSNGLHERNIELDAENKKLDLEVKRNAEALRAERNTIADLQQQLELCRRRSETAERDANDWSSRVRLAEDQLHKSETRVVQLERELRVERDDYSQLRSRMEMLEEEKQNLEVI
;
A
#
# COMPACT_ATOMS: atom_id res chain seq x y z
N MET A 1 -15.28 -73.41 -5.71
CA MET A 1 -14.30 -74.49 -5.41
C MET A 1 -14.56 -74.89 -3.96
N VAL A 2 -14.77 -76.18 -3.65
CA VAL A 2 -15.37 -76.67 -2.37
C VAL A 2 -16.86 -76.23 -2.28
N VAL A 3 -17.92 -77.05 -2.35
CA VAL A 3 -18.14 -78.53 -2.44
C VAL A 3 -17.92 -79.31 -1.14
N GLU A 4 -18.81 -80.29 -0.90
CA GLU A 4 -18.97 -81.14 0.30
C GLU A 4 -19.61 -80.45 1.53
N GLY A 5 -20.66 -80.99 2.19
CA GLY A 5 -21.61 -82.04 1.80
C GLY A 5 -21.78 -83.20 2.79
N SER A 6 -22.95 -83.29 3.45
CA SER A 6 -23.47 -84.45 4.21
C SER A 6 -24.83 -84.10 4.87
N ARG A 7 -25.80 -85.00 5.10
CA ARG A 7 -26.05 -86.36 4.59
C ARG A 7 -27.53 -86.74 4.89
N GLN A 8 -28.09 -87.65 4.08
CA GLN A 8 -29.31 -88.51 4.16
C GLN A 8 -30.13 -88.51 5.49
N GLU A 9 -31.47 -88.68 5.50
CA GLU A 9 -32.16 -89.91 5.05
C GLU A 9 -33.64 -89.79 4.60
N THR A 10 -33.93 -90.47 3.48
CA THR A 10 -35.05 -91.41 3.19
C THR A 10 -36.52 -91.08 3.57
N LEU A 11 -37.39 -90.90 2.56
CA LEU A 11 -38.33 -91.93 2.08
C LEU A 11 -39.12 -91.51 0.81
N ASP A 12 -39.68 -92.50 0.12
CA ASP A 12 -40.30 -92.49 -1.23
C ASP A 12 -41.49 -93.51 -1.20
N PRO A 13 -42.31 -93.76 -2.25
CA PRO A 13 -42.81 -92.93 -3.35
C PRO A 13 -44.36 -92.80 -3.40
N GLY A 14 -44.84 -91.68 -3.96
CA GLY A 14 -46.01 -91.64 -4.85
C GLY A 14 -47.44 -91.91 -4.33
N PHE A 15 -48.42 -91.20 -4.93
CA PHE A 15 -49.77 -91.74 -5.09
C PHE A 15 -50.43 -91.22 -6.38
N VAL A 16 -50.94 -92.14 -7.20
CA VAL A 16 -51.67 -91.82 -8.43
C VAL A 16 -53.17 -91.89 -8.15
N LEU A 17 -53.88 -90.78 -8.34
CA LEU A 17 -55.34 -90.73 -8.45
C LEU A 17 -55.65 -89.97 -9.75
N LEU A 18 -55.70 -90.67 -10.89
CA LEU A 18 -56.89 -91.31 -11.45
C LEU A 18 -58.02 -90.30 -11.71
N GLY A 19 -58.25 -90.01 -12.99
CA GLY A 19 -59.18 -88.99 -13.43
C GLY A 19 -60.65 -89.39 -13.30
N THR A 20 -61.49 -88.41 -12.96
CA THR A 20 -62.94 -88.55 -12.84
C THR A 20 -63.65 -88.58 -14.20
N ARG A 21 -63.64 -89.75 -14.85
CA ARG A 21 -64.56 -90.08 -15.95
C ARG A 21 -65.16 -91.48 -15.75
N GLN A 22 -66.45 -91.61 -16.08
CA GLN A 22 -67.24 -92.85 -16.03
C GLN A 22 -67.48 -93.48 -14.64
N GLN A 23 -68.14 -92.74 -13.74
CA GLN A 23 -69.01 -93.37 -12.73
C GLN A 23 -70.44 -93.52 -13.30
N ASP A 24 -70.73 -94.58 -14.05
CA ASP A 24 -72.12 -94.89 -14.46
C ASP A 24 -72.40 -96.36 -14.89
N VAL A 25 -71.46 -97.28 -14.61
CA VAL A 25 -71.52 -98.68 -15.10
C VAL A 25 -71.54 -99.78 -14.01
N PRO A 26 -71.00 -99.62 -12.77
CA PRO A 26 -70.92 -100.74 -11.82
C PRO A 26 -72.22 -101.03 -11.03
N VAL A 27 -73.25 -100.18 -11.15
CA VAL A 27 -74.52 -100.34 -10.41
C VAL A 27 -75.52 -101.22 -11.19
N ILE A 28 -75.78 -100.89 -12.46
CA ILE A 28 -76.75 -101.60 -13.31
C ILE A 28 -76.38 -103.08 -13.48
N LEU A 29 -75.09 -103.38 -13.68
CA LEU A 29 -74.60 -104.76 -13.81
C LEU A 29 -74.75 -105.58 -12.51
N ARG A 30 -74.66 -104.96 -11.33
CA ARG A 30 -74.91 -105.65 -10.05
C ARG A 30 -76.39 -105.95 -9.84
N ALA A 31 -77.27 -105.01 -10.21
CA ALA A 31 -78.72 -105.24 -10.19
C ALA A 31 -79.10 -106.42 -11.10
N HIS A 32 -78.73 -106.37 -12.39
CA HIS A 32 -79.07 -107.42 -13.34
C HIS A 32 -78.50 -108.81 -13.00
N LEU A 33 -77.33 -108.89 -12.37
CA LEU A 33 -76.80 -110.18 -11.87
C LEU A 33 -77.60 -110.71 -10.67
N ALA A 34 -78.00 -109.85 -9.73
CA ALA A 34 -78.87 -110.23 -8.63
C ALA A 34 -80.26 -110.68 -9.14
N ASP A 35 -80.85 -109.93 -10.07
CA ASP A 35 -82.12 -110.26 -10.73
C ASP A 35 -82.03 -111.62 -11.44
N ASN A 36 -80.94 -111.89 -12.19
CA ASN A 36 -80.77 -113.18 -12.87
C ASN A 36 -80.68 -114.36 -11.88
N CYS A 37 -79.93 -114.20 -10.78
CA CYS A 37 -79.83 -115.21 -9.74
C CYS A 37 -81.20 -115.48 -9.09
N GLN A 38 -82.01 -114.43 -8.90
CA GLN A 38 -83.35 -114.56 -8.32
C GLN A 38 -84.35 -115.20 -9.29
N ILE A 39 -84.29 -114.85 -10.58
CA ILE A 39 -85.08 -115.48 -11.64
C ILE A 39 -84.73 -116.98 -11.74
N GLN A 40 -83.44 -117.34 -11.71
CA GLN A 40 -83.02 -118.74 -11.77
C GLN A 40 -83.53 -119.56 -10.56
N ARG A 41 -83.50 -119.01 -9.34
CA ARG A 41 -84.13 -119.64 -8.18
C ARG A 41 -85.63 -119.83 -8.38
N ASN A 42 -86.35 -118.78 -8.79
CA ASN A 42 -87.80 -118.84 -9.00
C ASN A 42 -88.18 -119.89 -10.04
N VAL A 43 -87.44 -119.98 -11.16
CA VAL A 43 -87.63 -121.02 -12.18
C VAL A 43 -87.41 -122.42 -11.60
N HIS A 44 -86.40 -122.62 -10.74
CA HIS A 44 -86.15 -123.91 -10.10
C HIS A 44 -87.28 -124.30 -9.14
N THR A 45 -87.74 -123.39 -8.28
CA THR A 45 -88.89 -123.61 -7.38
C THR A 45 -90.16 -123.93 -8.16
N LEU A 46 -90.51 -123.13 -9.18
CA LEU A 46 -91.70 -123.37 -10.01
C LEU A 46 -91.62 -124.69 -10.79
N THR A 47 -90.41 -125.12 -11.18
CA THR A 47 -90.18 -126.44 -11.81
C THR A 47 -90.46 -127.57 -10.81
N GLN A 48 -90.00 -127.42 -9.56
CA GLN A 48 -90.20 -128.39 -8.49
C GLN A 48 -91.69 -128.47 -8.07
N GLU A 49 -92.37 -127.33 -7.95
CA GLU A 49 -93.81 -127.25 -7.69
C GLU A 49 -94.63 -127.91 -8.82
N ARG A 50 -94.29 -127.61 -10.09
CA ARG A 50 -94.90 -128.26 -11.27
C ARG A 50 -94.78 -129.79 -11.20
N ASP A 51 -93.60 -130.31 -10.90
CA ASP A 51 -93.37 -131.76 -10.88
C ASP A 51 -94.03 -132.44 -9.69
N GLN A 52 -94.15 -131.75 -8.56
CA GLN A 52 -94.92 -132.21 -7.41
C GLN A 52 -96.43 -132.22 -7.69
N ILE A 53 -96.96 -131.21 -8.40
CA ILE A 53 -98.35 -131.17 -8.89
C ILE A 53 -98.59 -132.29 -9.93
N ASN A 54 -97.69 -132.48 -10.89
CA ASN A 54 -97.78 -133.56 -11.89
C ASN A 54 -97.81 -134.94 -11.23
N LYS A 55 -97.00 -135.15 -10.19
CA LYS A 55 -97.04 -136.39 -9.41
C LYS A 55 -98.40 -136.58 -8.73
N LEU A 56 -98.88 -135.59 -7.98
CA LEU A 56 -100.19 -135.65 -7.31
C LEU A 56 -101.35 -135.87 -8.30
N TYR A 57 -101.27 -135.31 -9.51
CA TYR A 57 -102.23 -135.52 -10.58
C TYR A 57 -102.20 -136.97 -11.11
N ASN A 58 -101.02 -137.54 -11.33
CA ASN A 58 -100.87 -138.93 -11.78
C ASN A 58 -101.27 -139.94 -10.70
N ASP A 59 -100.94 -139.66 -9.43
CA ASP A 59 -101.39 -140.46 -8.28
C ASP A 59 -102.94 -140.43 -8.20
N SER A 60 -103.55 -139.24 -8.30
CA SER A 60 -105.02 -139.08 -8.32
C SER A 60 -105.69 -139.76 -9.52
N ARG A 61 -105.08 -139.68 -10.71
CA ARG A 61 -105.57 -140.36 -11.91
C ARG A 61 -105.55 -141.89 -11.75
N SER A 62 -104.52 -142.42 -11.10
CA SER A 62 -104.38 -143.84 -10.80
C SER A 62 -105.42 -144.30 -9.78
N GLU A 63 -105.67 -143.48 -8.74
CA GLU A 63 -106.75 -143.71 -7.77
C GLU A 63 -108.14 -143.70 -8.43
N ILE A 64 -108.40 -142.77 -9.36
CA ILE A 64 -109.65 -142.72 -10.15
C ILE A 64 -109.80 -143.95 -11.06
N HIS A 65 -108.71 -144.52 -11.59
CA HIS A 65 -108.75 -145.78 -12.32
C HIS A 65 -109.05 -146.96 -11.38
N ARG A 66 -108.42 -147.03 -10.20
CA ARG A 66 -108.75 -148.07 -9.21
C ARG A 66 -110.20 -147.98 -8.76
N LEU A 67 -110.69 -146.79 -8.41
CA LEU A 67 -112.09 -146.60 -7.98
C LEU A 67 -113.11 -146.91 -9.08
N HIS A 68 -112.80 -146.69 -10.36
CA HIS A 68 -113.64 -147.21 -11.46
C HIS A 68 -113.61 -148.73 -11.54
N GLN A 69 -112.46 -149.36 -11.34
CA GLN A 69 -112.30 -150.81 -11.38
C GLN A 69 -112.99 -151.48 -10.17
N ASP A 70 -112.89 -150.87 -8.99
CA ASP A 70 -113.63 -151.22 -7.77
C ASP A 70 -115.15 -151.10 -8.01
N LEU A 71 -115.62 -150.04 -8.69
CA LEU A 71 -117.03 -149.87 -9.07
C LEU A 71 -117.52 -150.91 -10.09
N TYR A 72 -116.69 -151.30 -11.06
CA TYR A 72 -117.04 -152.40 -11.98
C TYR A 72 -117.16 -153.74 -11.23
N ALA A 73 -116.23 -154.05 -10.32
CA ALA A 73 -116.28 -155.27 -9.51
C ALA A 73 -117.51 -155.31 -8.58
N MET A 74 -117.90 -154.17 -7.98
CA MET A 74 -119.13 -154.05 -7.19
C MET A 74 -120.41 -154.22 -8.01
N HIS A 75 -120.34 -154.14 -9.35
CA HIS A 75 -121.51 -154.25 -10.23
C HIS A 75 -121.83 -155.69 -10.67
N GLU A 76 -120.92 -156.65 -10.46
CA GLU A 76 -121.15 -158.08 -10.72
C GLU A 76 -121.75 -158.83 -9.51
N THR A 77 -121.59 -158.32 -8.28
CA THR A 77 -122.10 -158.95 -7.04
C THR A 77 -123.45 -158.36 -6.61
N GLY A 78 -124.53 -158.77 -7.26
CA GLY A 78 -125.87 -158.28 -6.95
C GLY A 78 -126.60 -159.03 -5.81
N ASP A 79 -126.78 -158.37 -4.66
CA ASP A 79 -128.09 -158.37 -3.97
C ASP A 79 -128.31 -157.07 -3.18
N ARG A 80 -129.56 -156.79 -2.81
CA ARG A 80 -130.04 -155.53 -2.24
C ARG A 80 -129.99 -155.51 -0.72
N ASN A 81 -129.72 -154.32 -0.16
CA ASN A 81 -130.43 -153.88 1.05
C ASN A 81 -130.58 -152.35 1.07
N THR A 82 -131.80 -151.87 1.30
CA THR A 82 -132.22 -150.51 0.92
C THR A 82 -131.97 -149.43 1.99
N GLN A 83 -131.40 -149.81 3.13
CA GLN A 83 -131.27 -148.94 4.31
C GLN A 83 -129.96 -148.15 4.34
N THR A 84 -128.90 -148.64 3.70
CA THR A 84 -127.57 -148.01 3.60
C THR A 84 -127.60 -146.69 2.82
N THR A 85 -128.44 -146.60 1.79
CA THR A 85 -128.48 -145.46 0.86
C THR A 85 -128.90 -144.14 1.53
N GLN A 86 -129.83 -144.19 2.49
CA GLN A 86 -130.22 -142.99 3.26
C GLN A 86 -129.10 -142.53 4.22
N THR A 87 -128.31 -143.46 4.77
CA THR A 87 -127.16 -143.13 5.62
C THR A 87 -126.05 -142.45 4.84
N VAL A 88 -125.80 -142.90 3.60
CA VAL A 88 -124.85 -142.27 2.67
C VAL A 88 -125.32 -140.86 2.28
N LEU A 89 -126.61 -140.66 1.99
CA LEU A 89 -127.11 -139.34 1.61
C LEU A 89 -126.86 -138.29 2.70
N ARG A 90 -127.26 -138.56 3.95
CA ARG A 90 -127.01 -137.65 5.09
C ARG A 90 -125.52 -137.39 5.34
N ARG A 91 -124.67 -138.39 5.05
CA ARG A 91 -123.22 -138.22 5.14
C ARG A 91 -122.72 -137.24 4.08
N VAL A 92 -123.15 -137.38 2.83
CA VAL A 92 -122.80 -136.46 1.72
C VAL A 92 -123.34 -135.05 1.99
N GLU A 93 -124.55 -134.90 2.54
CA GLU A 93 -125.08 -133.60 2.97
C GLU A 93 -124.23 -132.98 4.09
N SER A 94 -123.84 -133.77 5.09
CA SER A 94 -122.92 -133.32 6.14
C SER A 94 -121.51 -132.98 5.63
N GLU A 95 -121.04 -133.65 4.57
CA GLU A 95 -119.76 -133.37 3.92
C GLU A 95 -119.83 -132.10 3.04
N ARG A 96 -120.95 -131.87 2.33
CA ARG A 96 -121.29 -130.61 1.66
C ARG A 96 -121.34 -129.45 2.65
N ASP A 97 -122.03 -129.60 3.76
CA ASP A 97 -122.24 -128.50 4.71
C ASP A 97 -120.94 -128.15 5.46
N ARG A 98 -120.08 -129.15 5.74
CA ARG A 98 -118.68 -128.91 6.15
C ARG A 98 -117.90 -128.16 5.08
N ALA A 99 -117.95 -128.59 3.81
CA ALA A 99 -117.25 -127.92 2.72
C ALA A 99 -117.74 -126.47 2.48
N LEU A 100 -119.01 -126.17 2.73
CA LEU A 100 -119.56 -124.80 2.68
C LEU A 100 -119.04 -123.93 3.85
N VAL A 101 -118.92 -124.49 5.05
CA VAL A 101 -118.30 -123.81 6.20
C VAL A 101 -116.81 -123.57 5.95
N ASP A 102 -116.09 -124.55 5.42
CA ASP A 102 -114.66 -124.41 5.08
C ASP A 102 -114.43 -123.43 3.92
N LEU A 103 -115.27 -123.43 2.88
CA LEU A 103 -115.23 -122.42 1.82
C LEU A 103 -115.50 -121.02 2.36
N SER A 104 -116.46 -120.87 3.28
CA SER A 104 -116.75 -119.59 3.95
C SER A 104 -115.56 -119.11 4.80
N ARG A 105 -114.92 -120.04 5.52
CA ARG A 105 -113.71 -119.78 6.31
C ARG A 105 -112.53 -119.34 5.44
N VAL A 106 -112.21 -120.09 4.38
CA VAL A 106 -111.13 -119.75 3.43
C VAL A 106 -111.44 -118.44 2.70
N THR A 107 -112.71 -118.14 2.43
CA THR A 107 -113.14 -116.83 1.87
C THR A 107 -112.85 -115.69 2.85
N ALA A 108 -113.19 -115.84 4.13
CA ALA A 108 -112.89 -114.85 5.16
C ALA A 108 -111.37 -114.70 5.43
N GLU A 109 -110.61 -115.81 5.39
CA GLU A 109 -109.15 -115.80 5.49
C GLU A 109 -108.50 -115.07 4.29
N ARG A 110 -108.96 -115.35 3.07
CA ARG A 110 -108.57 -114.64 1.83
C ARG A 110 -108.86 -113.14 1.94
N ASP A 111 -110.05 -112.75 2.38
CA ASP A 111 -110.44 -111.34 2.43
C ASP A 111 -109.74 -110.59 3.58
N SER A 112 -109.41 -111.29 4.68
CA SER A 112 -108.48 -110.80 5.72
C SER A 112 -107.07 -110.60 5.15
N LEU A 113 -106.56 -111.52 4.34
CA LEU A 113 -105.24 -111.41 3.70
C LEU A 113 -105.19 -110.28 2.65
N ILE A 114 -106.24 -110.12 1.85
CA ILE A 114 -106.37 -108.99 0.90
C ILE A 114 -106.37 -107.66 1.67
N THR A 115 -107.10 -107.57 2.78
CA THR A 115 -107.13 -106.36 3.62
C THR A 115 -105.76 -106.08 4.25
N LYS A 116 -105.10 -107.10 4.82
CA LYS A 116 -103.72 -106.98 5.35
C LYS A 116 -102.74 -106.53 4.27
N TYR A 117 -102.79 -107.13 3.08
CA TYR A 117 -101.92 -106.79 1.96
C TYR A 117 -102.12 -105.33 1.52
N LYS A 118 -103.37 -104.88 1.35
CA LYS A 118 -103.69 -103.46 1.05
C LYS A 118 -103.09 -102.52 2.09
N ASN A 119 -103.38 -102.73 3.37
CA ASN A 119 -102.86 -101.91 4.47
C ASN A 119 -101.31 -101.91 4.49
N CYS A 120 -100.67 -103.06 4.22
CA CYS A 120 -99.21 -103.14 4.11
C CYS A 120 -98.67 -102.36 2.90
N THR A 121 -99.33 -102.42 1.73
CA THR A 121 -98.91 -101.64 0.54
C THR A 121 -99.15 -100.14 0.70
N GLU A 122 -100.24 -99.74 1.37
CA GLU A 122 -100.56 -98.35 1.66
C GLU A 122 -99.55 -97.76 2.67
N ASN A 123 -99.24 -98.50 3.74
CA ASN A 123 -98.19 -98.12 4.69
C ASN A 123 -96.80 -98.04 4.01
N ALA A 124 -96.43 -99.02 3.19
CA ALA A 124 -95.16 -99.00 2.45
C ALA A 124 -95.08 -97.85 1.43
N HIS A 125 -96.21 -97.45 0.83
CA HIS A 125 -96.27 -96.27 -0.03
C HIS A 125 -96.13 -94.97 0.76
N ALA A 126 -96.80 -94.85 1.92
CA ALA A 126 -96.67 -93.71 2.82
C ALA A 126 -95.25 -93.59 3.39
N ASP A 127 -94.60 -94.70 3.76
CA ASP A 127 -93.21 -94.72 4.20
C ASP A 127 -92.24 -94.36 3.07
N LYS A 128 -92.45 -94.86 1.85
CA LYS A 128 -91.66 -94.44 0.68
C LYS A 128 -91.79 -92.94 0.45
N LEU A 129 -93.02 -92.39 0.45
CA LEU A 129 -93.26 -90.96 0.26
C LEU A 129 -92.61 -90.13 1.37
N ARG A 130 -92.70 -90.57 2.63
CA ARG A 130 -92.03 -89.95 3.78
C ARG A 130 -90.50 -89.93 3.62
N LEU A 131 -89.91 -91.04 3.20
CA LEU A 131 -88.47 -91.15 2.98
C LEU A 131 -88.00 -90.33 1.77
N THR A 132 -88.77 -90.28 0.68
CA THR A 132 -88.49 -89.38 -0.46
C THR A 132 -88.52 -87.93 -0.03
N ASN A 133 -89.59 -87.47 0.64
CA ASN A 133 -89.67 -86.08 1.12
C ASN A 133 -88.53 -85.72 2.10
N GLN A 134 -88.03 -86.70 2.88
CA GLN A 134 -86.86 -86.51 3.75
C GLN A 134 -85.55 -86.43 2.98
N LEU A 135 -85.36 -87.24 1.93
CA LEU A 135 -84.22 -87.15 1.02
C LEU A 135 -84.21 -85.80 0.29
N ASP A 136 -85.33 -85.42 -0.32
CA ASP A 136 -85.50 -84.14 -1.01
C ASP A 136 -85.14 -82.95 -0.11
N HIS A 137 -85.56 -82.99 1.17
CA HIS A 137 -85.24 -81.94 2.13
C HIS A 137 -83.75 -81.91 2.51
N LEU A 138 -83.11 -83.08 2.62
CA LEU A 138 -81.68 -83.21 2.91
C LEU A 138 -80.81 -82.79 1.71
N GLU A 139 -81.22 -83.13 0.48
CA GLU A 139 -80.55 -82.72 -0.75
C GLU A 139 -80.64 -81.20 -0.96
N ASN A 140 -81.81 -80.58 -0.75
CA ASN A 140 -81.94 -79.12 -0.79
C ASN A 140 -81.06 -78.45 0.28
N SER A 141 -81.02 -79.00 1.50
CA SER A 141 -80.17 -78.49 2.58
C SER A 141 -78.67 -78.65 2.27
N LEU A 142 -78.28 -79.76 1.64
CA LEU A 142 -76.90 -80.01 1.19
C LEU A 142 -76.48 -79.05 0.07
N ASN A 143 -77.38 -78.76 -0.87
CA ASN A 143 -77.16 -77.79 -1.94
C ASN A 143 -76.97 -76.37 -1.38
N GLN A 144 -77.84 -75.93 -0.46
CA GLN A 144 -77.67 -74.64 0.22
C GLN A 144 -76.31 -74.54 0.93
N VAL A 145 -75.91 -75.56 1.69
CA VAL A 145 -74.60 -75.59 2.38
C VAL A 145 -73.43 -75.61 1.38
N ALA A 146 -73.60 -76.19 0.20
CA ALA A 146 -72.60 -76.15 -0.87
C ALA A 146 -72.46 -74.74 -1.49
N GLU A 147 -73.57 -74.04 -1.72
CA GLU A 147 -73.58 -72.65 -2.19
C GLU A 147 -72.96 -71.69 -1.15
N GLU A 148 -73.32 -71.84 0.13
CA GLU A 148 -72.74 -71.07 1.24
C GLU A 148 -71.22 -71.32 1.39
N ARG A 149 -70.78 -72.57 1.23
CA ARG A 149 -69.36 -72.94 1.19
C ARG A 149 -68.64 -72.23 0.04
N ASP A 150 -69.21 -72.24 -1.16
CA ASP A 150 -68.54 -71.68 -2.34
C ASP A 150 -68.53 -70.14 -2.32
N GLU A 151 -69.54 -69.51 -1.70
CA GLU A 151 -69.53 -68.09 -1.32
C GLU A 151 -68.40 -67.77 -0.31
N VAL A 152 -68.21 -68.60 0.72
CA VAL A 152 -67.08 -68.46 1.65
C VAL A 152 -65.74 -68.62 0.93
N ILE A 153 -65.58 -69.63 0.07
CA ILE A 153 -64.35 -69.85 -0.72
C ILE A 153 -64.05 -68.63 -1.59
N ARG A 154 -65.04 -68.07 -2.30
CA ARG A 154 -64.85 -66.89 -3.14
C ARG A 154 -64.41 -65.66 -2.33
N ARG A 155 -65.03 -65.43 -1.16
CA ARG A 155 -64.62 -64.35 -0.24
C ARG A 155 -63.20 -64.55 0.30
N VAL A 156 -62.84 -65.77 0.71
CA VAL A 156 -61.47 -66.11 1.13
C VAL A 156 -60.46 -65.87 0.00
N SER A 157 -60.79 -66.23 -1.25
CA SER A 157 -59.94 -65.95 -2.41
C SER A 157 -59.74 -64.46 -2.66
N MET A 158 -60.80 -63.64 -2.57
CA MET A 158 -60.70 -62.18 -2.70
C MET A 158 -59.88 -61.56 -1.56
N HIS A 159 -60.10 -62.00 -0.32
CA HIS A 159 -59.30 -61.52 0.82
C HIS A 159 -57.82 -61.93 0.72
N ARG A 160 -57.52 -63.11 0.17
CA ARG A 160 -56.14 -63.55 -0.07
C ARG A 160 -55.43 -62.66 -1.09
N LEU A 161 -56.05 -62.43 -2.26
CA LEU A 161 -55.52 -61.50 -3.26
C LEU A 161 -55.31 -60.09 -2.66
N ARG A 162 -56.23 -59.63 -1.80
CA ARG A 162 -56.09 -58.34 -1.14
C ARG A 162 -54.98 -58.29 -0.08
N ILE A 163 -54.69 -59.41 0.59
CA ILE A 163 -53.52 -59.53 1.47
C ILE A 163 -52.23 -59.47 0.64
N ASP A 164 -52.16 -60.21 -0.47
CA ASP A 164 -51.01 -60.22 -1.37
C ASP A 164 -50.73 -58.81 -1.95
N GLU A 165 -51.77 -58.07 -2.38
CA GLU A 165 -51.68 -56.65 -2.77
C GLU A 165 -51.13 -55.74 -1.66
N LEU A 166 -51.59 -55.93 -0.42
CA LEU A 166 -51.19 -55.10 0.71
C LEU A 166 -49.75 -55.41 1.15
N GLN A 167 -49.31 -56.67 1.07
CA GLN A 167 -47.92 -57.07 1.31
C GLN A 167 -46.97 -56.47 0.25
N GLN A 168 -47.34 -56.49 -1.03
CA GLN A 168 -46.54 -55.84 -2.08
C GLN A 168 -46.42 -54.32 -1.86
N ARG A 169 -47.51 -53.65 -1.46
CA ARG A 169 -47.49 -52.23 -1.10
C ARG A 169 -46.67 -51.94 0.16
N GLN A 170 -46.71 -52.82 1.15
CA GLN A 170 -45.89 -52.71 2.36
C GLN A 170 -44.41 -52.80 2.00
N GLN A 171 -43.98 -53.79 1.21
CA GLN A 171 -42.59 -53.93 0.78
C GLN A 171 -42.11 -52.68 0.02
N GLN A 172 -42.91 -52.17 -0.93
CA GLN A 172 -42.60 -50.93 -1.66
C GLN A 172 -42.43 -49.70 -0.75
N LEU A 173 -43.18 -49.63 0.36
CA LEU A 173 -43.06 -48.56 1.35
C LEU A 173 -41.84 -48.75 2.26
N GLU A 174 -41.49 -49.99 2.61
CA GLU A 174 -40.28 -50.32 3.38
C GLU A 174 -39.00 -50.06 2.58
N ASP A 175 -38.96 -50.48 1.31
CA ASP A 175 -37.86 -50.20 0.39
C ASP A 175 -37.67 -48.68 0.22
N SER A 176 -38.75 -47.95 -0.06
CA SER A 176 -38.72 -46.49 -0.23
C SER A 176 -38.47 -45.73 1.09
N LEU A 177 -38.69 -46.36 2.25
CA LEU A 177 -38.26 -45.81 3.55
C LEU A 177 -36.75 -46.00 3.75
N ALA A 178 -36.20 -47.17 3.41
CA ALA A 178 -34.77 -47.44 3.47
C ALA A 178 -33.96 -46.50 2.56
N GLU A 179 -34.42 -46.27 1.32
CA GLU A 179 -33.85 -45.27 0.41
C GLU A 179 -33.79 -43.87 1.04
N ARG A 180 -34.90 -43.42 1.66
CA ARG A 180 -34.96 -42.11 2.34
C ARG A 180 -34.05 -42.04 3.57
N GLN A 181 -33.89 -43.14 4.32
CA GLN A 181 -32.99 -43.19 5.48
C GLN A 181 -31.52 -43.08 5.05
N GLU A 182 -31.12 -43.76 3.97
CA GLU A 182 -29.76 -43.69 3.44
C GLU A 182 -29.46 -42.31 2.79
N LEU A 183 -30.44 -41.67 2.15
CA LEU A 183 -30.33 -40.28 1.70
C LEU A 183 -30.21 -39.31 2.88
N LEU A 184 -31.01 -39.48 3.93
CA LEU A 184 -30.92 -38.66 5.15
C LEU A 184 -29.56 -38.82 5.85
N LYS A 185 -29.01 -40.04 5.87
CA LYS A 185 -27.66 -40.32 6.40
C LYS A 185 -26.59 -39.55 5.62
N LYS A 186 -26.62 -39.61 4.28
CA LYS A 186 -25.71 -38.84 3.41
C LYS A 186 -25.81 -37.32 3.62
N VAL A 187 -27.03 -36.77 3.66
CA VAL A 187 -27.25 -35.33 3.92
C VAL A 187 -26.78 -34.92 5.32
N ASN A 188 -26.86 -35.79 6.33
CA ASN A 188 -26.29 -35.54 7.65
C ASN A 188 -24.75 -35.57 7.64
N GLU A 189 -24.13 -36.49 6.89
CA GLU A 189 -22.68 -36.58 6.71
C GLU A 189 -22.14 -35.34 5.95
N GLU A 190 -22.82 -34.91 4.88
CA GLU A 190 -22.54 -33.66 4.15
C GLU A 190 -22.73 -32.43 5.05
N SER A 191 -23.81 -32.37 5.84
CA SER A 191 -24.04 -31.27 6.80
C SER A 191 -22.97 -31.20 7.89
N ALA A 192 -22.43 -32.34 8.34
CA ALA A 192 -21.33 -32.39 9.30
C ALA A 192 -20.01 -31.89 8.68
N GLN A 193 -19.71 -32.29 7.43
CA GLN A 193 -18.55 -31.80 6.69
C GLN A 193 -18.62 -30.28 6.48
N LEU A 194 -19.76 -29.75 6.01
CA LEU A 194 -19.95 -28.31 5.79
C LEU A 194 -19.84 -27.49 7.09
N LYS A 195 -20.26 -28.04 8.24
CA LYS A 195 -20.04 -27.41 9.56
C LYS A 195 -18.56 -27.38 9.94
N GLN A 196 -17.85 -28.50 9.78
CA GLN A 196 -16.41 -28.56 10.06
C GLN A 196 -15.60 -27.63 9.13
N GLU A 197 -15.99 -27.51 7.87
CA GLU A 197 -15.40 -26.53 6.96
C GLU A 197 -15.70 -25.09 7.38
N ALA A 198 -16.94 -24.77 7.78
CA ALA A 198 -17.31 -23.45 8.27
C ALA A 198 -16.52 -23.05 9.54
N GLU A 199 -16.38 -23.97 10.50
CA GLU A 199 -15.54 -23.79 11.69
C GLU A 199 -14.06 -23.55 11.31
N LEU A 200 -13.52 -24.34 10.37
CA LEU A 200 -12.14 -24.16 9.89
C LEU A 200 -11.93 -22.81 9.18
N GLN A 201 -12.91 -22.32 8.42
CA GLN A 201 -12.82 -20.98 7.81
C GLN A 201 -13.00 -19.87 8.85
N ASN A 202 -13.85 -20.04 9.87
CA ASN A 202 -14.01 -19.09 10.96
C ASN A 202 -12.70 -18.92 11.75
N ASN A 203 -12.05 -20.02 12.14
CA ASN A 203 -10.76 -19.98 12.83
C ASN A 203 -9.69 -19.26 12.00
N ARG A 204 -9.69 -19.45 10.66
CA ARG A 204 -8.81 -18.71 9.73
C ARG A 204 -9.16 -17.23 9.62
N LEU A 205 -10.42 -16.84 9.78
CA LEU A 205 -10.81 -15.42 9.81
C LEU A 205 -10.31 -14.78 11.11
N GLU A 206 -10.50 -15.41 12.27
CA GLU A 206 -9.98 -14.95 13.56
C GLU A 206 -8.45 -14.78 13.55
N GLU A 207 -7.70 -15.73 12.95
CA GLU A 207 -6.25 -15.59 12.72
C GLU A 207 -5.89 -14.35 11.88
N ARG A 208 -6.71 -14.01 10.88
CA ARG A 208 -6.49 -12.84 10.01
C ARG A 208 -6.90 -11.54 10.68
N GLU A 209 -7.97 -11.51 11.44
CA GLU A 209 -8.38 -10.35 12.24
C GLU A 209 -7.33 -10.02 13.31
N LEU A 210 -6.73 -11.04 13.93
CA LEU A 210 -5.60 -10.87 14.86
C LEU A 210 -4.36 -10.31 14.14
N GLN A 211 -4.03 -10.81 12.93
CA GLN A 211 -2.92 -10.27 12.12
C GLN A 211 -3.16 -8.82 11.69
N ILE A 212 -4.38 -8.48 11.26
CA ILE A 212 -4.78 -7.11 10.91
C ILE A 212 -4.67 -6.20 12.14
N SER A 213 -5.15 -6.64 13.30
CA SER A 213 -5.06 -5.89 14.56
C SER A 213 -3.61 -5.60 14.97
N GLN A 214 -2.71 -6.59 14.85
CA GLN A 214 -1.27 -6.41 15.10
C GLN A 214 -0.62 -5.44 14.09
N MET A 215 -1.01 -5.48 12.83
CA MET A 215 -0.49 -4.57 11.81
C MET A 215 -1.01 -3.14 12.01
N ASN A 216 -2.28 -2.97 12.40
CA ASN A 216 -2.85 -1.66 12.70
C ASN A 216 -2.14 -0.97 13.88
N GLU A 217 -1.84 -1.69 14.96
CA GLU A 217 -1.10 -1.10 16.10
C GLU A 217 0.36 -0.78 15.72
N ARG A 218 1.01 -1.58 14.87
CA ARG A 218 2.34 -1.24 14.30
C ARG A 218 2.29 0.05 13.48
N THR A 219 1.30 0.19 12.59
CA THR A 219 1.08 1.41 11.80
C THR A 219 0.85 2.61 12.70
N ARG A 220 -0.01 2.48 13.73
CA ARG A 220 -0.31 3.52 14.71
C ARG A 220 0.93 4.01 15.48
N VAL A 221 1.81 3.09 15.90
CA VAL A 221 3.10 3.44 16.52
C VAL A 221 3.98 4.21 15.53
N MET A 222 4.08 3.74 14.28
CA MET A 222 4.85 4.41 13.24
C MET A 222 4.29 5.81 12.89
N GLU A 223 2.96 5.99 12.88
CA GLU A 223 2.31 7.30 12.75
C GLU A 223 2.60 8.26 13.93
N MET A 224 2.80 7.73 15.13
CA MET A 224 3.19 8.53 16.30
C MET A 224 4.65 8.97 16.19
N ASP A 225 5.56 8.08 15.78
CA ASP A 225 6.96 8.44 15.56
C ASP A 225 7.15 9.36 14.34
N CYS A 226 6.36 9.18 13.27
CA CYS A 226 6.30 10.14 12.17
C CYS A 226 5.86 11.53 12.65
N ARG A 227 4.83 11.65 13.51
CA ARG A 227 4.43 12.95 14.09
C ARG A 227 5.55 13.58 14.92
N ARG A 228 6.18 12.81 15.81
CA ARG A 228 7.34 13.27 16.61
C ARG A 228 8.54 13.70 15.76
N LEU A 229 8.71 13.11 14.57
CA LEU A 229 9.73 13.54 13.61
C LEU A 229 9.35 14.85 12.91
N HIS A 230 8.08 15.07 12.55
CA HIS A 230 7.61 16.35 12.00
C HIS A 230 7.77 17.48 13.02
N GLU A 231 7.33 17.28 14.27
CA GLU A 231 7.51 18.24 15.38
C GLU A 231 8.99 18.65 15.54
N ARG A 232 9.90 17.69 15.44
CA ARG A 232 11.36 17.95 15.48
C ARG A 232 11.87 18.68 14.24
N VAL A 233 11.33 18.40 13.05
CA VAL A 233 11.68 19.15 11.82
C VAL A 233 11.23 20.60 11.96
N ASP A 234 9.99 20.86 12.40
CA ASP A 234 9.49 22.22 12.64
C ASP A 234 10.35 22.97 13.68
N GLU A 235 10.79 22.30 14.75
CA GLU A 235 11.75 22.84 15.71
C GLU A 235 13.09 23.25 15.07
N TYR A 236 13.67 22.39 14.21
CA TYR A 236 14.93 22.71 13.52
C TYR A 236 14.74 23.82 12.49
N ASP A 237 13.61 23.85 11.79
CA ASP A 237 13.29 24.86 10.79
C ASP A 237 13.09 26.25 11.46
N MET A 238 12.47 26.29 12.64
CA MET A 238 12.35 27.52 13.45
C MET A 238 13.70 28.00 14.02
N LYS A 239 14.61 27.08 14.37
CA LYS A 239 15.99 27.43 14.76
C LYS A 239 16.74 27.99 13.54
N LEU A 240 16.69 27.31 12.41
CA LEU A 240 17.35 27.70 11.16
C LEU A 240 16.86 29.05 10.62
N ARG A 241 15.58 29.41 10.84
CA ARG A 241 15.04 30.75 10.52
C ARG A 241 15.71 31.84 11.38
N LYS A 242 15.78 31.66 12.71
CA LYS A 242 16.46 32.62 13.60
C LYS A 242 17.93 32.82 13.23
N GLU A 243 18.67 31.73 13.01
CA GLU A 243 20.07 31.78 12.57
C GLU A 243 20.24 32.55 11.25
N ARG A 244 19.30 32.39 10.30
CA ARG A 244 19.29 33.13 9.03
C ARG A 244 18.98 34.62 9.23
N ASP A 245 18.06 34.96 10.12
CA ASP A 245 17.69 36.34 10.44
C ASP A 245 18.84 37.06 11.18
N GLU A 246 19.49 36.40 12.13
CA GLU A 246 20.69 36.88 12.82
C GLU A 246 21.86 37.05 11.84
N CYS A 247 22.11 36.07 10.96
CA CYS A 247 23.07 36.21 9.86
C CYS A 247 22.71 37.35 8.90
N SER A 248 21.42 37.68 8.73
CA SER A 248 20.97 38.83 7.92
C SER A 248 21.32 40.15 8.61
N LEU A 249 21.00 40.27 9.90
CA LEU A 249 21.33 41.43 10.72
C LEU A 249 22.85 41.69 10.76
N LEU A 250 23.66 40.66 10.99
CA LEU A 250 25.13 40.76 11.00
C LEU A 250 25.70 41.19 9.64
N ARG A 251 25.13 40.72 8.52
CA ARG A 251 25.54 41.17 7.17
C ARG A 251 25.21 42.64 6.93
N ASN A 252 24.02 43.10 7.36
CA ASN A 252 23.65 44.51 7.25
C ASN A 252 24.55 45.41 8.14
N GLN A 253 24.90 44.95 9.34
CA GLN A 253 25.86 45.64 10.21
C GLN A 253 27.25 45.72 9.57
N LEU A 254 27.75 44.61 9.00
CA LEU A 254 29.03 44.59 8.27
C LEU A 254 29.03 45.53 7.07
N GLN A 255 27.94 45.57 6.28
CA GLN A 255 27.82 46.53 5.17
C GLN A 255 27.89 47.98 5.67
N ASN A 256 27.17 48.34 6.74
CA ASN A 256 27.21 49.69 7.30
C ASN A 256 28.64 50.07 7.74
N MET A 257 29.36 49.16 8.40
CA MET A 257 30.76 49.37 8.81
C MET A 257 31.71 49.49 7.61
N GLU A 258 31.48 48.74 6.53
CA GLU A 258 32.23 48.83 5.27
C GLU A 258 31.99 50.19 4.59
N GLU A 259 30.75 50.68 4.57
CA GLU A 259 30.40 52.00 4.05
C GLU A 259 30.98 53.15 4.89
N GLU A 260 31.00 53.03 6.22
CA GLU A 260 31.68 53.99 7.11
C GLU A 260 33.19 53.99 6.91
N LYS A 261 33.81 52.81 6.82
CA LYS A 261 35.23 52.64 6.48
C LYS A 261 35.59 53.30 5.14
N VAL A 262 34.75 53.16 4.11
CA VAL A 262 34.97 53.80 2.80
C VAL A 262 34.85 55.33 2.88
N LYS A 263 33.90 55.86 3.67
CA LYS A 263 33.78 57.32 3.93
C LYS A 263 35.03 57.84 4.63
N LEU A 264 35.44 57.21 5.74
CA LEU A 264 36.62 57.58 6.51
C LEU A 264 37.93 57.47 5.72
N GLN A 265 38.04 56.50 4.80
CA GLN A 265 39.17 56.39 3.87
C GLN A 265 39.20 57.57 2.89
N CYS A 266 38.06 57.93 2.29
CA CYS A 266 37.94 59.10 1.43
C CYS A 266 38.33 60.40 2.18
N ASP A 267 37.83 60.57 3.41
CA ASP A 267 38.16 61.73 4.26
C ASP A 267 39.66 61.77 4.61
N PHE A 268 40.27 60.61 4.89
CA PHE A 268 41.71 60.49 5.13
C PHE A 268 42.56 60.82 3.89
N ASP A 269 42.12 60.38 2.70
CA ASP A 269 42.80 60.66 1.43
C ASP A 269 42.68 62.15 1.05
N ASN A 270 41.52 62.77 1.33
CA ASN A 270 41.31 64.22 1.19
C ASN A 270 42.23 65.02 2.12
N LEU A 271 42.25 64.69 3.42
CA LEU A 271 43.15 65.32 4.41
C LEU A 271 44.63 65.10 4.08
N THR A 272 44.97 63.97 3.47
CA THR A 272 46.32 63.67 2.97
C THR A 272 46.70 64.59 1.79
N CYS A 273 45.77 64.86 0.88
CA CYS A 273 45.98 65.83 -0.20
C CYS A 273 46.12 67.27 0.34
N GLU A 274 45.24 67.69 1.26
CA GLU A 274 45.32 69.01 1.91
C GLU A 274 46.65 69.21 2.65
N ARG A 275 47.10 68.20 3.41
CA ARG A 275 48.42 68.17 4.06
C ARG A 275 49.53 68.40 3.05
N ASP A 276 49.51 67.71 1.91
CA ASP A 276 50.58 67.79 0.92
C ASP A 276 50.58 69.13 0.18
N ASP A 277 49.43 69.78 -0.04
CA ASP A 277 49.35 71.16 -0.53
C ASP A 277 49.81 72.18 0.53
N LEU A 278 49.47 72.00 1.80
CA LEU A 278 50.02 72.81 2.90
C LEU A 278 51.56 72.67 2.99
N VAL A 279 52.12 71.47 2.80
CA VAL A 279 53.57 71.26 2.74
C VAL A 279 54.20 71.90 1.49
N LYS A 280 53.51 71.91 0.34
CA LYS A 280 53.96 72.68 -0.85
C LYS A 280 53.97 74.18 -0.55
N HIS A 281 52.95 74.72 0.11
CA HIS A 281 52.88 76.13 0.51
C HIS A 281 53.93 76.49 1.57
N GLN A 282 54.15 75.65 2.58
CA GLN A 282 55.21 75.85 3.56
C GLN A 282 56.58 75.95 2.87
N ARG A 283 56.91 75.03 1.95
CA ARG A 283 58.14 75.06 1.15
C ARG A 283 58.26 76.30 0.26
N GLN A 284 57.14 76.89 -0.19
CA GLN A 284 57.14 78.17 -0.91
C GLN A 284 57.44 79.35 0.03
N ILE A 285 56.89 79.34 1.25
CA ILE A 285 57.13 80.36 2.28
C ILE A 285 58.58 80.28 2.76
N GLU A 286 59.12 79.09 3.03
CA GLU A 286 60.53 78.85 3.38
C GLU A 286 61.48 79.41 2.31
N LYS A 287 61.21 79.15 1.02
CA LYS A 287 61.98 79.72 -0.09
C LYS A 287 61.93 81.25 -0.13
N ARG A 288 60.75 81.86 0.09
CA ARG A 288 60.61 83.32 0.18
C ARG A 288 61.37 83.89 1.38
N ALA A 289 61.27 83.24 2.55
CA ALA A 289 62.01 83.64 3.74
C ALA A 289 63.53 83.57 3.53
N GLN A 290 64.03 82.54 2.84
CA GLN A 290 65.45 82.41 2.51
C GLN A 290 65.93 83.49 1.53
N ILE A 291 65.11 83.87 0.54
CA ILE A 291 65.40 85.01 -0.35
C ILE A 291 65.46 86.31 0.47
N ASN A 292 64.42 86.59 1.26
CA ASN A 292 64.35 87.79 2.10
C ASN A 292 65.51 87.88 3.10
N LEU A 293 65.98 86.75 3.66
CA LEU A 293 67.18 86.68 4.49
C LEU A 293 68.43 87.06 3.70
N SER A 294 68.61 86.52 2.49
CA SER A 294 69.76 86.87 1.64
C SER A 294 69.76 88.34 1.19
N GLU A 295 68.58 88.93 0.96
CA GLU A 295 68.42 90.36 0.67
C GLU A 295 68.69 91.23 1.90
N ARG A 296 68.16 90.86 3.07
CA ARG A 296 68.46 91.52 4.35
C ARG A 296 69.96 91.51 4.65
N ASP A 297 70.63 90.39 4.45
CA ASP A 297 72.06 90.25 4.72
C ASP A 297 72.90 91.02 3.69
N ARG A 298 72.43 91.15 2.43
CA ARG A 298 73.00 92.07 1.44
C ARG A 298 72.83 93.52 1.87
N LEU A 299 71.63 93.94 2.27
CA LEU A 299 71.35 95.30 2.74
C LEU A 299 72.17 95.63 4.00
N SER A 300 72.35 94.67 4.91
CA SER A 300 73.18 94.84 6.10
C SER A 300 74.65 95.07 5.77
N ARG A 301 75.20 94.43 4.72
CA ARG A 301 76.55 94.76 4.22
C ARG A 301 76.60 96.19 3.70
N GLN A 302 75.66 96.58 2.84
CA GLN A 302 75.60 97.94 2.29
C GLN A 302 75.45 99.03 3.38
N VAL A 303 74.73 98.74 4.47
CA VAL A 303 74.65 99.63 5.65
C VAL A 303 76.00 99.75 6.37
N ASN A 304 76.73 98.64 6.53
CA ASN A 304 78.08 98.66 7.12
C ASN A 304 79.06 99.43 6.22
N ASP A 305 79.07 99.16 4.91
CA ASP A 305 79.93 99.84 3.92
C ASP A 305 79.73 101.37 3.95
N LEU A 306 78.47 101.81 4.07
CA LEU A 306 78.11 103.23 4.21
C LEU A 306 78.51 103.83 5.57
N ASN A 307 78.51 103.02 6.64
CA ASN A 307 78.91 103.48 7.97
C ASN A 307 80.44 103.61 8.10
N ASP A 308 81.21 102.72 7.47
CA ASP A 308 82.66 102.83 7.34
C ASP A 308 83.05 104.06 6.51
N LEU A 309 82.33 104.32 5.41
CA LEU A 309 82.49 105.55 4.62
C LEU A 309 82.17 106.81 5.44
N LYS A 310 81.11 106.79 6.26
CA LYS A 310 80.76 107.86 7.20
C LYS A 310 81.87 108.10 8.22
N GLU A 311 82.43 107.05 8.82
CA GLU A 311 83.58 107.18 9.73
C GLU A 311 84.82 107.79 9.04
N SER A 312 85.08 107.44 7.78
CA SER A 312 86.17 108.03 6.99
C SER A 312 85.97 109.53 6.77
N LEU A 313 84.75 109.94 6.39
CA LEU A 313 84.37 111.35 6.22
C LEU A 313 84.44 112.13 7.55
N GLU A 314 84.01 111.53 8.67
CA GLU A 314 84.16 112.16 10.00
C GLU A 314 85.64 112.37 10.38
N LYS A 315 86.53 111.44 10.03
CA LYS A 315 87.98 111.58 10.29
C LYS A 315 88.59 112.69 9.43
N GLN A 316 88.18 112.82 8.16
CA GLN A 316 88.57 113.93 7.29
C GLN A 316 88.07 115.28 7.80
N LEU A 317 86.82 115.35 8.27
CA LEU A 317 86.21 116.59 8.74
C LEU A 317 86.89 117.11 10.01
N ARG A 318 87.20 116.23 10.97
CA ARG A 318 87.99 116.56 12.18
C ARG A 318 89.41 117.06 11.87
N GLN A 319 90.02 116.58 10.79
CA GLN A 319 91.32 117.09 10.33
C GLN A 319 91.21 118.53 9.80
N LEU A 320 90.20 118.81 8.97
CA LEU A 320 89.93 120.15 8.45
C LEU A 320 89.56 121.16 9.55
N GLU A 321 88.80 120.73 10.57
CA GLU A 321 88.51 121.54 11.76
C GLU A 321 89.79 121.91 12.52
N LYS A 322 90.72 120.96 12.67
CA LYS A 322 92.03 121.22 13.29
C LYS A 322 92.84 122.21 12.46
N ASP A 323 92.99 121.96 11.16
CA ASP A 323 93.77 122.81 10.26
C ASP A 323 93.25 124.26 10.25
N TYR A 324 91.93 124.44 10.31
CA TYR A 324 91.29 125.75 10.46
C TYR A 324 91.62 126.44 11.80
N SER A 325 91.72 125.69 12.90
CA SER A 325 92.12 126.23 14.21
C SER A 325 93.59 126.67 14.24
N ASP A 326 94.49 125.91 13.61
CA ASP A 326 95.91 126.23 13.48
C ASP A 326 96.12 127.46 12.56
N GLN A 327 95.29 127.64 11.54
CA GLN A 327 95.22 128.87 10.73
C GLN A 327 94.78 130.08 11.55
N THR A 328 93.79 129.91 12.43
CA THR A 328 93.18 130.98 13.21
C THR A 328 94.12 131.54 14.27
N THR A 329 94.90 130.68 14.94
CA THR A 329 95.89 131.11 15.96
C THR A 329 97.04 131.91 15.35
N LYS A 330 97.52 131.55 14.15
CA LYS A 330 98.52 132.36 13.41
C LYS A 330 98.04 133.78 13.14
N TYR A 331 96.79 133.94 12.68
CA TYR A 331 96.21 135.26 12.39
C TYR A 331 96.13 136.17 13.63
N GLN A 332 95.83 135.60 14.80
CA GLN A 332 95.78 136.36 16.06
C GLN A 332 97.17 136.90 16.47
N LEU A 333 98.24 136.11 16.27
CA LEU A 333 99.61 136.51 16.61
C LEU A 333 100.14 137.66 15.73
N GLU A 334 99.83 137.66 14.42
CA GLU A 334 100.20 138.79 13.54
C GLU A 334 99.46 140.09 13.90
N ARG A 335 98.20 139.98 14.32
CA ARG A 335 97.40 141.14 14.74
C ARG A 335 98.02 141.85 15.95
N GLU A 336 98.40 141.10 16.99
CA GLU A 336 99.05 141.66 18.17
C GLU A 336 100.40 142.34 17.88
N ALA A 337 101.14 141.87 16.88
CA ALA A 337 102.39 142.49 16.46
C ALA A 337 102.16 143.87 15.81
N ASN A 338 101.12 144.01 14.99
CA ASN A 338 100.75 145.27 14.35
C ASN A 338 100.23 146.33 15.34
N GLU A 339 99.40 145.93 16.32
CA GLU A 339 98.90 146.86 17.35
C GLU A 339 100.05 147.45 18.21
N LYS A 340 101.12 146.66 18.46
CA LYS A 340 102.35 147.10 19.15
C LYS A 340 103.27 147.97 18.28
N LEU A 341 103.18 147.88 16.94
CA LEU A 341 103.88 148.79 16.02
C LEU A 341 103.21 150.17 15.96
N GLN A 342 101.88 150.22 15.91
CA GLN A 342 101.13 151.48 15.83
C GLN A 342 101.42 152.42 17.02
N GLN A 343 101.45 151.90 18.24
CA GLN A 343 101.74 152.68 19.45
C GLN A 343 103.12 153.38 19.44
N ARG A 344 104.09 152.84 18.69
CA ARG A 344 105.43 153.43 18.51
C ARG A 344 105.46 154.58 17.50
N ILE A 345 104.50 154.62 16.58
CA ILE A 345 104.34 155.71 15.61
C ILE A 345 103.74 156.94 16.30
N ASP A 346 102.71 156.75 17.12
CA ASP A 346 102.02 157.86 17.81
C ASP A 346 102.94 158.60 18.80
N THR A 347 103.85 157.88 19.47
CA THR A 347 104.90 158.49 20.32
C THR A 347 105.93 159.29 19.51
N ALA A 348 106.28 158.84 18.30
CA ALA A 348 107.18 159.59 17.42
C ALA A 348 106.54 160.90 16.90
N ILE A 349 105.24 160.87 16.57
CA ILE A 349 104.49 162.05 16.13
C ILE A 349 104.41 163.11 17.24
N HIS A 350 104.18 162.69 18.50
CA HIS A 350 104.14 163.63 19.62
C HIS A 350 105.50 164.33 19.85
N ASN A 351 106.61 163.59 19.72
CA ASN A 351 107.95 164.13 19.83
C ASN A 351 108.30 165.10 18.68
N LYS A 352 107.91 164.80 17.43
CA LYS A 352 108.07 165.73 16.29
C LYS A 352 107.43 167.09 16.58
N ASN A 353 106.17 167.08 17.02
CA ASN A 353 105.40 168.31 17.24
C ASN A 353 105.91 169.16 18.42
N SER A 354 106.76 168.60 19.29
CA SER A 354 107.51 169.34 20.33
C SER A 354 108.75 170.03 19.77
N ILE A 355 109.41 169.42 18.78
CA ILE A 355 110.61 169.96 18.12
C ILE A 355 110.26 171.12 17.18
N ASP A 356 109.19 171.00 16.38
CA ASP A 356 108.76 172.07 15.45
C ASP A 356 108.48 173.40 16.18
N ARG A 357 107.90 173.37 17.38
CA ARG A 357 107.68 174.56 18.23
C ARG A 357 108.97 175.20 18.75
N ARG A 358 110.06 174.44 18.81
CA ARG A 358 111.38 174.87 19.29
C ARG A 358 112.28 175.34 18.14
N ALA A 359 112.01 174.92 16.91
CA ALA A 359 112.66 175.43 15.70
C ALA A 359 112.28 176.90 15.44
N ASN A 360 110.98 177.22 15.43
CA ASN A 360 110.48 178.57 15.14
C ASN A 360 110.97 179.64 16.14
N TRP A 361 111.35 179.25 17.37
CA TRP A 361 111.95 180.17 18.36
C TRP A 361 113.43 180.47 18.07
N LEU A 362 114.14 179.56 17.41
CA LEU A 362 115.56 179.73 17.07
C LEU A 362 115.76 180.52 15.76
N GLU A 363 114.87 180.35 14.78
CA GLU A 363 114.92 181.16 13.54
C GLU A 363 114.84 182.66 13.83
N GLN A 364 114.04 183.05 14.84
CA GLN A 364 113.87 184.43 15.30
C GLN A 364 115.09 184.98 16.09
N GLN A 365 116.14 184.19 16.27
CA GLN A 365 117.42 184.61 16.89
C GLN A 365 118.61 184.49 15.93
N THR A 366 118.52 183.68 14.87
CA THR A 366 119.59 183.59 13.86
C THR A 366 119.73 184.80 12.95
N GLU A 367 118.66 185.61 12.78
CA GLU A 367 118.71 186.77 11.90
C GLU A 367 119.45 187.96 12.53
N GLU A 368 119.39 188.13 13.86
CA GLU A 368 120.15 189.15 14.58
C GLU A 368 121.67 188.88 14.55
N LEU A 369 122.08 187.61 14.55
CA LEU A 369 123.50 187.21 14.55
C LEU A 369 124.16 187.24 13.16
N ARG A 370 123.39 187.24 12.07
CA ARG A 370 123.96 187.44 10.71
C ARG A 370 124.52 188.84 10.50
N SER A 371 124.01 189.84 11.23
CA SER A 371 124.47 191.23 11.23
C SER A 371 125.91 191.44 11.76
N HIS A 372 126.58 190.40 12.27
CA HIS A 372 127.94 190.49 12.85
C HIS A 372 128.98 189.55 12.22
N ILE A 373 128.63 188.75 11.21
CA ILE A 373 129.56 187.78 10.60
C ILE A 373 130.22 188.30 9.31
N ASP A 374 129.66 189.34 8.67
CA ASP A 374 130.24 189.98 7.47
C ASP A 374 131.55 190.77 7.72
N GLN A 375 132.00 190.95 8.97
CA GLN A 375 133.13 191.82 9.29
C GLN A 375 134.47 191.11 9.57
N LEU A 376 134.49 189.78 9.80
CA LEU A 376 135.71 189.00 10.00
C LEU A 376 135.55 187.55 9.47
N GLN A 377 136.36 187.00 8.56
CA GLN A 377 137.49 187.58 7.83
C GLN A 377 137.53 187.16 6.35
N GLN A 378 137.58 188.18 5.51
CA GLN A 378 138.05 188.16 4.13
C GLN A 378 139.57 187.84 4.06
N GLN A 379 139.99 186.56 4.20
CA GLN A 379 141.40 186.15 3.98
C GLN A 379 141.63 184.61 3.79
N LEU A 380 141.65 184.13 2.53
CA LEU A 380 142.39 182.95 1.96
C LEU A 380 142.17 181.51 2.55
N SER A 381 142.32 180.35 1.87
CA SER A 381 142.43 179.94 0.44
C SER A 381 142.46 178.37 0.23
N THR A 382 141.85 177.83 -0.86
CA THR A 382 142.18 176.58 -1.66
C THR A 382 141.97 175.05 -1.21
N GLN A 383 141.01 174.29 -1.83
CA GLN A 383 140.88 172.77 -2.16
C GLN A 383 140.38 171.67 -1.10
N LYS A 384 139.93 170.36 -1.28
CA LYS A 384 139.33 169.32 -2.26
C LYS A 384 138.99 167.93 -1.51
N ASP A 385 138.44 166.71 -1.89
CA ASP A 385 137.72 165.95 -3.02
C ASP A 385 137.12 164.48 -2.69
N GLU A 386 136.09 163.97 -3.45
CA GLU A 386 135.65 162.60 -4.02
C GLU A 386 135.39 161.12 -3.41
N ASN A 387 134.17 160.51 -3.67
CA ASN A 387 133.66 159.17 -4.28
C ASN A 387 133.60 157.63 -3.75
N LYS A 388 132.44 156.84 -3.99
CA LYS A 388 132.08 155.31 -4.28
C LYS A 388 131.78 154.12 -3.20
N TRP A 389 131.21 152.83 -3.36
CA TRP A 389 130.17 152.01 -4.20
C TRP A 389 129.97 150.37 -3.98
N MET A 390 128.79 149.65 -4.22
CA MET A 390 128.37 148.14 -4.52
C MET A 390 127.87 146.91 -3.55
N SER A 391 127.18 145.78 -4.04
CA SER A 391 126.56 144.51 -3.36
C SER A 391 126.06 143.19 -4.22
N GLU A 392 125.43 142.07 -3.65
CA GLU A 392 124.44 140.91 -4.13
C GLU A 392 124.73 139.29 -4.24
N THR A 393 123.76 138.25 -4.12
CA THR A 393 123.63 136.77 -4.70
C THR A 393 122.62 135.61 -4.09
N ASN A 394 122.53 134.26 -4.53
CA ASN A 394 121.56 133.05 -4.21
C ASN A 394 122.07 131.52 -4.53
N GLU A 395 121.54 130.20 -4.52
CA GLU A 395 120.30 129.22 -4.44
C GLU A 395 120.64 127.64 -4.05
N LYS A 396 120.04 126.35 -4.18
CA LYS A 396 118.92 125.47 -4.85
C LYS A 396 118.44 123.99 -4.25
N LEU A 397 118.30 122.78 -4.96
CA LEU A 397 117.44 121.47 -4.71
C LEU A 397 118.08 119.99 -4.99
N THR A 398 117.61 118.64 -5.03
CA THR A 398 116.39 117.63 -5.13
C THR A 398 116.71 116.10 -4.63
N ALA A 399 116.23 114.77 -4.84
CA ALA A 399 115.29 113.78 -5.63
C ALA A 399 115.09 112.20 -5.11
N ASP A 400 114.51 111.15 -5.86
CA ASP A 400 113.82 109.78 -5.48
C ASP A 400 114.18 108.37 -6.27
N ASN A 401 113.65 107.04 -6.35
CA ASN A 401 112.62 105.98 -5.82
C ASN A 401 112.64 104.41 -6.43
N GLU A 402 111.90 103.32 -5.92
CA GLU A 402 111.22 102.00 -6.52
C GLU A 402 111.59 100.40 -6.38
N SER A 403 110.61 99.38 -6.45
CA SER A 403 110.56 97.90 -7.06
C SER A 403 110.16 96.44 -6.43
N LEU A 404 110.11 95.28 -7.22
CA LEU A 404 109.31 93.92 -7.15
C LEU A 404 109.95 92.47 -7.60
N ARG A 405 109.38 91.21 -7.35
CA ARG A 405 109.53 89.88 -8.19
C ARG A 405 108.84 88.44 -7.87
N VAL A 406 109.03 87.35 -8.72
CA VAL A 406 108.34 85.96 -8.85
C VAL A 406 109.20 84.70 -9.40
N CYS A 407 108.67 83.42 -9.43
CA CYS A 407 109.10 81.94 -9.57
C CYS A 407 109.91 81.22 -10.75
N ASP A 408 110.36 79.91 -10.58
CA ASP A 408 109.99 78.58 -11.30
C ASP A 408 111.05 77.38 -11.59
N TYR A 409 110.57 76.09 -11.71
CA TYR A 409 110.91 74.84 -12.54
C TYR A 409 111.96 73.63 -12.33
N THR A 410 111.48 72.34 -12.44
CA THR A 410 112.00 71.03 -13.09
C THR A 410 112.72 69.73 -12.48
N LEU A 411 112.35 68.54 -13.06
CA LEU A 411 113.04 67.16 -13.26
C LEU A 411 112.90 65.99 -12.19
N CYS A 412 113.09 64.63 -12.38
CA CYS A 412 113.32 63.65 -13.52
C CYS A 412 113.15 62.09 -13.20
N LEU A 413 113.02 61.21 -14.26
CA LEU A 413 113.37 59.75 -14.54
C LEU A 413 112.88 58.40 -13.84
N LEU A 414 112.36 57.46 -14.68
CA LEU A 414 112.26 55.94 -14.74
C LEU A 414 112.16 54.93 -13.54
N SER A 415 111.20 53.97 -13.59
CA SER A 415 111.34 52.47 -13.61
C SER A 415 109.96 51.73 -13.61
N ALA A 416 109.89 50.38 -13.58
CA ALA A 416 108.66 49.59 -13.86
C ALA A 416 108.42 48.27 -13.04
N THR A 417 107.21 47.70 -13.19
CA THR A 417 106.67 46.36 -12.75
C THR A 417 106.23 46.15 -11.29
N VAL A 418 104.93 45.87 -11.08
CA VAL A 418 104.33 44.58 -10.60
C VAL A 418 102.79 44.76 -10.50
N GLU A 419 102.03 44.11 -11.38
CA GLU A 419 100.54 44.06 -11.33
C GLU A 419 100.01 42.75 -11.94
N LEU A 420 99.83 41.66 -11.17
CA LEU A 420 99.17 40.43 -11.68
C LEU A 420 98.64 39.45 -10.60
N ALA A 421 97.88 39.91 -9.59
CA ALA A 421 97.48 39.03 -8.47
C ALA A 421 96.06 39.20 -7.89
N ASN A 422 95.23 40.14 -8.36
CA ASN A 422 93.99 40.55 -7.65
C ASN A 422 92.70 40.56 -8.48
N LYS A 423 92.62 39.81 -9.60
CA LYS A 423 91.37 39.66 -10.38
C LYS A 423 90.66 38.31 -10.19
N ASP A 424 91.43 37.22 -10.12
CA ASP A 424 90.85 35.87 -10.18
C ASP A 424 90.20 35.43 -8.86
N LYS A 425 90.69 35.94 -7.72
CA LYS A 425 90.13 35.65 -6.40
C LYS A 425 88.65 36.07 -6.29
N VAL A 426 88.35 37.32 -6.65
CA VAL A 426 86.98 37.88 -6.52
C VAL A 426 86.00 37.18 -7.47
N HIS A 427 86.45 36.79 -8.67
CA HIS A 427 85.62 36.01 -9.59
C HIS A 427 85.30 34.61 -9.05
N LEU A 428 86.28 33.91 -8.47
CA LEU A 428 86.07 32.59 -7.88
C LEU A 428 85.17 32.65 -6.63
N GLU A 429 85.35 33.66 -5.77
CA GLU A 429 84.47 33.89 -4.62
C GLU A 429 83.02 34.17 -5.07
N SER A 430 82.81 35.02 -6.08
CA SER A 430 81.48 35.28 -6.67
C SER A 430 80.83 34.02 -7.26
N CYS A 431 81.56 33.23 -8.05
CA CYS A 431 81.00 32.01 -8.64
C CYS A 431 80.74 30.91 -7.60
N ILE A 432 81.50 30.83 -6.51
CA ILE A 432 81.22 29.93 -5.38
C ILE A 432 79.96 30.38 -4.64
N GLU A 433 79.76 31.69 -4.43
CA GLU A 433 78.56 32.25 -3.78
C GLU A 433 77.30 32.04 -4.64
N GLU A 434 77.40 32.25 -5.96
CA GLU A 434 76.34 31.95 -6.94
C GLU A 434 76.00 30.46 -7.01
N MET A 435 76.99 29.57 -7.12
CA MET A 435 76.74 28.13 -7.08
C MET A 435 76.14 27.69 -5.74
N SER A 436 76.53 28.34 -4.64
CA SER A 436 75.97 28.08 -3.30
C SER A 436 74.57 28.65 -3.12
N SER A 437 74.20 29.75 -3.78
CA SER A 437 72.82 30.26 -3.77
C SER A 437 71.91 29.39 -4.65
N ALA A 438 72.36 29.02 -5.85
CA ALA A 438 71.68 28.10 -6.74
C ALA A 438 71.48 26.70 -6.10
N HIS A 439 72.47 26.16 -5.40
CA HIS A 439 72.33 24.90 -4.68
C HIS A 439 71.35 24.99 -3.50
N ARG A 440 71.38 26.09 -2.73
CA ARG A 440 70.39 26.35 -1.66
C ARG A 440 68.97 26.54 -2.21
N GLN A 441 68.81 27.14 -3.40
CA GLN A 441 67.51 27.25 -4.05
C GLN A 441 67.02 25.90 -4.58
N SER A 442 67.87 25.12 -5.27
CA SER A 442 67.53 23.78 -5.75
C SER A 442 67.19 22.81 -4.61
N LEU A 443 67.81 22.96 -3.43
CA LEU A 443 67.42 22.24 -2.22
C LEU A 443 66.00 22.58 -1.75
N ARG A 444 65.62 23.88 -1.72
CA ARG A 444 64.26 24.31 -1.39
C ARG A 444 63.23 23.84 -2.40
N GLU A 445 63.54 23.96 -3.69
CA GLU A 445 62.66 23.47 -4.78
C GLU A 445 62.45 21.95 -4.68
N ARG A 446 63.48 21.20 -4.28
CA ARG A 446 63.38 19.77 -3.99
C ARG A 446 62.56 19.48 -2.73
N GLU A 447 62.67 20.28 -1.68
CA GLU A 447 61.88 20.15 -0.45
C GLU A 447 60.39 20.47 -0.69
N ASP A 448 60.09 21.53 -1.44
CA ASP A 448 58.74 21.85 -1.94
C ASP A 448 58.15 20.72 -2.78
N LEU A 449 58.94 20.12 -3.67
CA LEU A 449 58.52 18.97 -4.48
C LEU A 449 58.26 17.73 -3.62
N VAL A 450 59.07 17.48 -2.58
CA VAL A 450 58.82 16.39 -1.62
C VAL A 450 57.55 16.65 -0.80
N GLN A 451 57.32 17.88 -0.33
CA GLN A 451 56.07 18.21 0.39
C GLN A 451 54.84 18.04 -0.50
N ARG A 452 54.88 18.49 -1.77
CA ARG A 452 53.80 18.25 -2.75
C ARG A 452 53.62 16.77 -3.04
N SER A 453 54.72 16.00 -3.18
CA SER A 453 54.65 14.56 -3.38
C SER A 453 53.99 13.84 -2.21
N ASN A 454 54.29 14.26 -0.97
CA ASN A 454 53.70 13.68 0.23
C ASN A 454 52.21 14.02 0.33
N GLY A 455 51.82 15.29 0.17
CA GLY A 455 50.41 15.70 0.19
C GLY A 455 49.58 15.07 -0.95
N LEU A 456 50.18 14.86 -2.13
CA LEU A 456 49.54 14.10 -3.21
C LEU A 456 49.41 12.61 -2.88
N HIS A 457 50.34 12.02 -2.13
CA HIS A 457 50.27 10.62 -1.69
C HIS A 457 49.20 10.43 -0.60
N GLU A 458 49.16 11.31 0.39
CA GLU A 458 48.11 11.36 1.43
C GLU A 458 46.73 11.53 0.79
N ARG A 459 46.58 12.48 -0.15
CA ARG A 459 45.32 12.67 -0.88
C ARG A 459 44.93 11.46 -1.74
N ASN A 460 45.91 10.69 -2.24
CA ASN A 460 45.64 9.42 -2.92
C ASN A 460 45.08 8.37 -1.96
N ILE A 461 45.66 8.25 -0.75
CA ILE A 461 45.19 7.33 0.30
C ILE A 461 43.75 7.69 0.74
N GLU A 462 43.43 8.98 0.88
CA GLU A 462 42.06 9.45 1.15
C GLU A 462 41.07 9.02 0.06
N LEU A 463 41.38 9.31 -1.22
CA LEU A 463 40.54 8.94 -2.36
C LEU A 463 40.39 7.42 -2.48
N ASP A 464 41.44 6.65 -2.18
CA ASP A 464 41.43 5.20 -2.20
C ASP A 464 40.62 4.60 -1.04
N ALA A 465 40.44 5.34 0.06
CA ALA A 465 39.51 5.00 1.15
C ALA A 465 38.06 5.42 0.85
N GLU A 466 37.84 6.56 0.19
CA GLU A 466 36.51 6.98 -0.30
C GLU A 466 35.98 6.01 -1.36
N ASN A 467 36.81 5.61 -2.34
CA ASN A 467 36.46 4.60 -3.33
C ASN A 467 36.06 3.27 -2.67
N LYS A 468 36.78 2.80 -1.65
CA LYS A 468 36.42 1.56 -0.93
C LYS A 468 35.09 1.67 -0.15
N LYS A 469 34.72 2.86 0.34
CA LYS A 469 33.38 3.09 0.93
C LYS A 469 32.30 3.03 -0.14
N LEU A 470 32.47 3.75 -1.25
CA LEU A 470 31.51 3.77 -2.37
C LEU A 470 31.30 2.37 -2.96
N ASP A 471 32.36 1.59 -3.10
CA ASP A 471 32.30 0.23 -3.64
C ASP A 471 31.54 -0.75 -2.70
N LEU A 472 31.62 -0.56 -1.38
CA LEU A 472 30.79 -1.28 -0.39
C LEU A 472 29.32 -0.82 -0.41
N GLU A 473 29.08 0.47 -0.64
CA GLU A 473 27.74 1.05 -0.72
C GLU A 473 27.01 0.61 -2.00
N VAL A 474 27.71 0.59 -3.15
CA VAL A 474 27.22 0.01 -4.41
C VAL A 474 26.88 -1.47 -4.24
N LYS A 475 27.69 -2.25 -3.51
CA LYS A 475 27.40 -3.68 -3.23
C LYS A 475 26.13 -3.85 -2.41
N ARG A 476 25.96 -3.08 -1.33
CA ARG A 476 24.72 -3.07 -0.52
C ARG A 476 23.49 -2.68 -1.33
N ASN A 477 23.60 -1.65 -2.17
CA ASN A 477 22.52 -1.19 -3.03
C ASN A 477 22.15 -2.23 -4.10
N ALA A 478 23.14 -2.95 -4.65
CA ALA A 478 22.92 -4.06 -5.57
C ALA A 478 22.29 -5.30 -4.90
N GLU A 479 22.57 -5.53 -3.61
CA GLU A 479 21.93 -6.58 -2.81
C GLU A 479 20.48 -6.22 -2.44
N ALA A 480 20.22 -4.97 -2.05
CA ALA A 480 18.87 -4.45 -1.85
C ALA A 480 18.02 -4.57 -3.13
N LEU A 481 18.55 -4.12 -4.27
CA LEU A 481 17.88 -4.26 -5.58
C LEU A 481 17.61 -5.72 -5.99
N ARG A 482 18.41 -6.69 -5.53
CA ARG A 482 18.11 -8.13 -5.72
C ARG A 482 16.97 -8.58 -4.81
N ALA A 483 16.96 -8.16 -3.55
CA ALA A 483 15.88 -8.48 -2.62
C ALA A 483 14.53 -7.90 -3.11
N GLU A 484 14.50 -6.65 -3.57
CA GLU A 484 13.31 -6.01 -4.15
C GLU A 484 12.83 -6.71 -5.42
N ARG A 485 13.75 -7.16 -6.30
CA ARG A 485 13.36 -7.93 -7.50
C ARG A 485 12.74 -9.28 -7.14
N ASN A 486 13.21 -9.94 -6.08
CA ASN A 486 12.64 -11.18 -5.61
C ASN A 486 11.24 -10.95 -5.01
N THR A 487 11.05 -9.95 -4.14
CA THR A 487 9.72 -9.65 -3.58
C THR A 487 8.73 -9.19 -4.64
N ILE A 488 9.17 -8.47 -5.68
CA ILE A 488 8.34 -8.14 -6.85
C ILE A 488 7.92 -9.41 -7.61
N ALA A 489 8.81 -10.40 -7.78
CA ALA A 489 8.48 -11.67 -8.42
C ALA A 489 7.46 -12.48 -7.59
N ASP A 490 7.65 -12.57 -6.27
CA ASP A 490 6.71 -13.22 -5.35
C ASP A 490 5.31 -12.55 -5.41
N LEU A 491 5.26 -11.21 -5.41
CA LEU A 491 4.01 -10.44 -5.53
C LEU A 491 3.34 -10.63 -6.90
N GLN A 492 4.11 -10.75 -7.98
CA GLN A 492 3.58 -11.08 -9.31
C GLN A 492 2.96 -12.49 -9.35
N GLN A 493 3.60 -13.47 -8.71
CA GLN A 493 3.05 -14.83 -8.59
C GLN A 493 1.76 -14.85 -7.76
N GLN A 494 1.70 -14.10 -6.66
CA GLN A 494 0.49 -13.96 -5.85
C GLN A 494 -0.65 -13.27 -6.62
N LEU A 495 -0.36 -12.19 -7.36
CA LEU A 495 -1.33 -11.48 -8.20
C LEU A 495 -1.94 -12.41 -9.26
N GLU A 496 -1.11 -13.20 -9.94
CA GLU A 496 -1.54 -14.16 -10.96
C GLU A 496 -2.41 -15.28 -10.37
N LEU A 497 -2.08 -15.78 -9.17
CA LEU A 497 -2.89 -16.77 -8.46
C LEU A 497 -4.25 -16.18 -8.02
N CYS A 498 -4.27 -14.93 -7.57
CA CYS A 498 -5.51 -14.21 -7.27
C CYS A 498 -6.37 -13.95 -8.51
N ARG A 499 -5.79 -13.61 -9.67
CA ARG A 499 -6.52 -13.48 -10.95
C ARG A 499 -7.23 -14.78 -11.31
N ARG A 500 -6.53 -15.90 -11.31
CA ARG A 500 -7.12 -17.22 -11.64
C ARG A 500 -8.28 -17.58 -10.72
N ARG A 501 -8.17 -17.28 -9.41
CA ARG A 501 -9.28 -17.45 -8.45
C ARG A 501 -10.47 -16.55 -8.78
N SER A 502 -10.23 -15.30 -9.19
CA SER A 502 -11.29 -14.38 -9.63
C SER A 502 -12.00 -14.89 -10.89
N GLU A 503 -11.26 -15.36 -11.89
CA GLU A 503 -11.87 -15.91 -13.11
C GLU A 503 -12.70 -17.17 -12.84
N THR A 504 -12.28 -18.04 -11.91
CA THR A 504 -13.09 -19.21 -11.52
C THR A 504 -14.38 -18.76 -10.84
N ALA A 505 -14.31 -17.85 -9.87
CA ALA A 505 -15.50 -17.31 -9.21
C ALA A 505 -16.45 -16.58 -10.19
N GLU A 506 -15.92 -15.92 -11.22
CA GLU A 506 -16.71 -15.31 -12.30
C GLU A 506 -17.42 -16.37 -13.17
N ARG A 507 -16.74 -17.48 -13.51
CA ARG A 507 -17.38 -18.62 -14.20
C ARG A 507 -18.49 -19.23 -13.34
N ASP A 508 -18.21 -19.50 -12.08
CA ASP A 508 -19.18 -20.06 -11.12
C ASP A 508 -20.41 -19.14 -10.97
N ALA A 509 -20.20 -17.82 -10.88
CA ALA A 509 -21.29 -16.84 -10.80
C ALA A 509 -22.15 -16.78 -12.07
N ASN A 510 -21.55 -16.92 -13.27
CA ASN A 510 -22.29 -17.00 -14.53
C ASN A 510 -23.10 -18.31 -14.66
N ASP A 511 -22.54 -19.42 -14.19
CA ASP A 511 -23.24 -20.71 -14.09
C ASP A 511 -24.44 -20.61 -13.13
N TRP A 512 -24.27 -20.02 -11.95
CA TRP A 512 -25.36 -19.77 -11.01
C TRP A 512 -26.42 -18.83 -11.57
N SER A 513 -26.03 -17.73 -12.24
CA SER A 513 -26.99 -16.84 -12.90
C SER A 513 -27.80 -17.56 -13.98
N SER A 514 -27.16 -18.46 -14.74
CA SER A 514 -27.83 -19.29 -15.75
C SER A 514 -28.83 -20.29 -15.13
N ARG A 515 -28.48 -20.89 -13.98
CA ARG A 515 -29.39 -21.76 -13.21
C ARG A 515 -30.58 -21.00 -12.62
N VAL A 516 -30.36 -19.79 -12.09
CA VAL A 516 -31.42 -18.92 -11.58
C VAL A 516 -32.41 -18.57 -12.68
N ARG A 517 -31.92 -18.11 -13.85
CA ARG A 517 -32.80 -17.84 -15.01
C ARG A 517 -33.62 -19.04 -15.41
N LEU A 518 -33.03 -20.25 -15.45
CA LEU A 518 -33.77 -21.48 -15.76
C LEU A 518 -34.86 -21.80 -14.72
N ALA A 519 -34.62 -21.50 -13.44
CA ALA A 519 -35.61 -21.67 -12.38
C ALA A 519 -36.73 -20.61 -12.46
N GLU A 520 -36.41 -19.35 -12.75
CA GLU A 520 -37.39 -18.28 -13.04
C GLU A 520 -38.28 -18.66 -14.23
N ASP A 521 -37.67 -19.18 -15.30
CA ASP A 521 -38.36 -19.67 -16.50
C ASP A 521 -39.29 -20.85 -16.21
N GLN A 522 -38.97 -21.70 -15.23
CA GLN A 522 -39.81 -22.82 -14.79
C GLN A 522 -40.94 -22.35 -13.87
N LEU A 523 -40.63 -21.44 -12.94
CA LEU A 523 -41.62 -20.81 -12.07
C LEU A 523 -42.71 -20.12 -12.90
N HIS A 524 -42.32 -19.29 -13.88
CA HIS A 524 -43.29 -18.54 -14.68
C HIS A 524 -44.17 -19.43 -15.57
N LYS A 525 -43.65 -20.58 -16.05
CA LYS A 525 -44.45 -21.62 -16.71
C LYS A 525 -45.45 -22.26 -15.74
N SER A 526 -45.06 -22.49 -14.48
CA SER A 526 -45.95 -23.03 -13.44
C SER A 526 -47.05 -22.03 -13.04
N GLU A 527 -46.72 -20.76 -12.84
CA GLU A 527 -47.67 -19.65 -12.59
C GLU A 527 -48.70 -19.57 -13.72
N THR A 528 -48.24 -19.60 -14.97
CA THR A 528 -49.10 -19.59 -16.16
C THR A 528 -50.06 -20.78 -16.17
N ARG A 529 -49.60 -21.99 -15.81
CA ARG A 529 -50.48 -23.18 -15.73
C ARG A 529 -51.45 -23.09 -14.56
N VAL A 530 -51.08 -22.51 -13.41
CA VAL A 530 -52.01 -22.26 -12.30
C VAL A 530 -53.10 -21.28 -12.71
N VAL A 531 -52.77 -20.16 -13.36
CA VAL A 531 -53.75 -19.21 -13.89
C VAL A 531 -54.66 -19.84 -14.95
N GLN A 532 -54.18 -20.82 -15.71
CA GLN A 532 -55.00 -21.58 -16.66
C GLN A 532 -55.94 -22.56 -15.94
N LEU A 533 -55.43 -23.33 -14.97
CA LEU A 533 -56.22 -24.23 -14.11
C LEU A 533 -57.31 -23.48 -13.32
N GLU A 534 -57.03 -22.26 -12.86
CA GLU A 534 -58.04 -21.41 -12.22
C GLU A 534 -59.17 -21.01 -13.18
N ARG A 535 -58.90 -20.84 -14.47
CA ARG A 535 -59.94 -20.53 -15.48
C ARG A 535 -60.75 -21.78 -15.80
N GLU A 536 -60.09 -22.91 -16.00
CA GLU A 536 -60.71 -24.23 -16.17
C GLU A 536 -61.66 -24.53 -14.99
N LEU A 537 -61.21 -24.34 -13.75
CA LEU A 537 -62.01 -24.54 -12.54
C LEU A 537 -63.17 -23.54 -12.35
N ARG A 538 -63.09 -22.33 -12.92
CA ARG A 538 -64.22 -21.37 -12.90
C ARG A 538 -65.32 -21.83 -13.85
N VAL A 539 -64.98 -22.24 -15.07
CA VAL A 539 -65.96 -22.75 -16.06
C VAL A 539 -66.68 -23.98 -15.50
N GLU A 540 -65.95 -24.96 -14.95
CA GLU A 540 -66.55 -26.15 -14.31
C GLU A 540 -67.51 -25.79 -13.14
N ARG A 541 -67.24 -24.72 -12.39
CA ARG A 541 -68.15 -24.23 -11.33
C ARG A 541 -69.40 -23.55 -11.90
N ASP A 542 -69.25 -22.77 -12.96
CA ASP A 542 -70.37 -22.10 -13.62
C ASP A 542 -71.28 -23.11 -14.34
N ASP A 543 -70.70 -24.16 -14.96
CA ASP A 543 -71.43 -25.26 -15.57
C ASP A 543 -72.11 -26.17 -14.51
N TYR A 544 -71.44 -26.47 -13.40
CA TYR A 544 -72.07 -27.17 -12.27
C TYR A 544 -73.23 -26.35 -11.67
N SER A 545 -73.10 -25.03 -11.58
CA SER A 545 -74.16 -24.13 -11.11
C SER A 545 -75.38 -24.16 -12.04
N GLN A 546 -75.15 -24.05 -13.36
CA GLN A 546 -76.22 -24.19 -14.38
C GLN A 546 -76.90 -25.57 -14.31
N LEU A 547 -76.12 -26.66 -14.18
CA LEU A 547 -76.65 -28.01 -14.06
C LEU A 547 -77.51 -28.16 -12.80
N ARG A 548 -77.06 -27.60 -11.68
CA ARG A 548 -77.78 -27.59 -10.40
C ARG A 548 -79.12 -26.86 -10.52
N SER A 549 -79.14 -25.61 -11.01
CA SER A 549 -80.39 -24.88 -11.18
C SER A 549 -81.35 -25.57 -12.15
N ARG A 550 -80.82 -26.30 -13.15
CA ARG A 550 -81.63 -27.14 -14.04
C ARG A 550 -82.21 -28.38 -13.34
N MET A 551 -81.51 -28.98 -12.39
CA MET A 551 -82.08 -30.06 -11.55
C MET A 551 -83.15 -29.50 -10.60
N GLU A 552 -82.90 -28.35 -9.97
CA GLU A 552 -83.85 -27.69 -9.07
C GLU A 552 -85.17 -27.35 -9.83
N MET A 553 -85.08 -26.80 -11.05
CA MET A 553 -86.24 -26.62 -11.95
C MET A 553 -86.98 -27.92 -12.29
N LEU A 554 -86.26 -29.02 -12.55
CA LEU A 554 -86.87 -30.32 -12.86
C LEU A 554 -87.53 -30.97 -11.63
N GLU A 555 -87.02 -30.71 -10.43
CA GLU A 555 -87.66 -31.13 -9.18
C GLU A 555 -88.90 -30.30 -8.87
N GLU A 556 -88.93 -29.00 -9.18
CA GLU A 556 -90.15 -28.18 -9.15
C GLU A 556 -91.19 -28.66 -10.18
N GLU A 557 -90.79 -28.92 -11.44
CA GLU A 557 -91.69 -29.49 -12.46
C GLU A 557 -92.27 -30.84 -12.02
N LYS A 558 -91.44 -31.72 -11.44
CA LYS A 558 -91.86 -33.01 -10.87
C LYS A 558 -92.87 -32.82 -9.73
N GLN A 559 -92.60 -31.93 -8.78
CA GLN A 559 -93.51 -31.68 -7.65
C GLN A 559 -94.86 -31.11 -8.12
N ASN A 560 -94.86 -30.22 -9.10
CA ASN A 560 -96.09 -29.70 -9.70
C ASN A 560 -96.92 -30.80 -10.41
N LEU A 561 -96.27 -31.80 -11.01
CA LEU A 561 -96.94 -32.96 -11.61
C LEU A 561 -97.45 -33.98 -10.58
N GLU A 562 -96.89 -34.02 -9.37
CA GLU A 562 -97.33 -34.90 -8.27
C GLU A 562 -98.51 -34.31 -7.46
N VAL A 563 -99.00 -33.11 -7.83
CA VAL A 563 -100.10 -32.38 -7.17
C VAL A 563 -101.39 -32.33 -8.01
N ILE A 564 -101.39 -32.89 -9.22
CA ILE A 564 -102.52 -32.94 -10.18
C ILE A 564 -103.16 -34.33 -10.22
#